data_AF-A0A5D3AM55-F1
#
_entry.id   AF-A0A5D3AM55-F1
#
_cell.length_a   1.000
_cell.length_b   1.000
_cell.length_c   1.000
_cell.angle_alpha   90.00
_cell.angle_beta   90.00
_cell.angle_gamma   90.00
#
_symmetry.space_group_name_H-M   'P 1'
#
loop_
_entity.id
_entity.type
_entity.pdbx_description
1 polymer ?
#
loop_
_entity_poly.entity_id
_entity_poly.type
_entity_poly.pdbx_seq_one_letter_code
_entity_poly.pdbx_strand_id
1 'polypeptide(L)'
;MSFDLSTFPPNSSHVGNPQDDLDALAMCYGPTHLDLAASKESVADWVGSGKPLFQGDIVNLVTFADGTSTVLCTDCGIASVGFGLQVKELEPDERVGGNVTRDNMETAGIYEDYKKTFGETVSVQLGAMTPEKKVSSLFRGNPEFVVDKNTMTDSLTVLNGYEEFVNSQEPDMATVVNAREWAQALG
;
A
#
# COMPACT_ATOMS: atom_id res chain seq x y z
N MET A 1 16.10 -15.76 3.76
CA MET A 1 15.13 -15.03 4.60
C MET A 1 13.79 -15.71 4.41
N SER A 2 13.06 -16.03 5.48
CA SER A 2 11.69 -16.54 5.38
C SER A 2 10.73 -15.36 5.23
N PHE A 3 9.78 -15.46 4.31
CA PHE A 3 8.71 -14.46 4.19
C PHE A 3 7.71 -14.66 5.32
N ASP A 4 7.31 -13.59 5.99
CA ASP A 4 6.16 -13.61 6.88
C ASP A 4 4.90 -13.57 6.02
N LEU A 5 4.18 -14.69 6.00
CA LEU A 5 2.92 -14.88 5.29
C LEU A 5 1.79 -15.17 6.29
N SER A 6 1.95 -14.76 7.55
CA SER A 6 0.95 -14.98 8.58
C SER A 6 -0.20 -13.97 8.56
N THR A 7 -0.01 -12.82 7.88
CA THR A 7 -0.99 -11.74 7.78
C THR A 7 -1.10 -11.21 6.35
N PHE A 8 -2.30 -10.74 5.99
CA PHE A 8 -2.57 -10.11 4.69
C PHE A 8 -2.72 -8.58 4.85
N PRO A 9 -2.09 -7.75 3.99
CA PRO A 9 -1.28 -8.14 2.84
C PRO A 9 0.10 -8.68 3.23
N PRO A 10 0.69 -9.60 2.44
CA PRO A 10 2.06 -10.02 2.67
C PRO A 10 3.01 -8.84 2.47
N ASN A 11 4.19 -8.90 3.10
CA ASN A 11 5.19 -7.83 2.96
C ASN A 11 5.66 -7.70 1.50
N SER A 12 5.14 -6.69 0.80
CA SER A 12 5.36 -6.52 -0.63
C SER A 12 6.76 -6.10 -1.03
N SER A 13 7.58 -5.58 -0.10
CA SER A 13 8.98 -5.21 -0.36
C SER A 13 9.90 -6.43 -0.54
N HIS A 14 9.41 -7.61 -0.16
CA HIS A 14 10.15 -8.87 -0.22
C HIS A 14 9.42 -9.93 -1.05
N VAL A 15 8.13 -9.74 -1.27
CA VAL A 15 7.24 -10.70 -1.92
C VAL A 15 6.92 -10.21 -3.34
N GLY A 16 7.93 -10.25 -4.20
CA GLY A 16 7.79 -10.17 -5.66
C GLY A 16 8.04 -11.55 -6.22
N ASN A 17 7.05 -12.16 -6.88
CA ASN A 17 7.26 -13.42 -7.58
C ASN A 17 8.06 -13.12 -8.85
N PRO A 18 9.36 -13.47 -8.96
CA PRO A 18 10.18 -13.13 -10.11
C PRO A 18 9.83 -13.93 -11.38
N GLN A 19 8.82 -14.81 -11.32
CA GLN A 19 8.53 -15.76 -12.39
C GLN A 19 7.82 -15.13 -13.59
N ASP A 20 6.97 -14.11 -13.38
CA ASP A 20 6.17 -13.52 -14.46
C ASP A 20 6.69 -12.15 -14.92
N ASP A 21 7.39 -11.40 -14.05
CA ASP A 21 8.07 -10.16 -14.39
C ASP A 21 9.36 -10.00 -13.56
N LEU A 22 10.51 -10.21 -14.22
CA LEU A 22 11.82 -10.19 -13.58
C LEU A 22 12.24 -8.80 -13.10
N ASP A 23 11.61 -7.75 -13.63
CA ASP A 23 11.94 -6.36 -13.35
C ASP A 23 11.05 -5.77 -12.23
N ALA A 24 10.03 -6.50 -11.79
CA ALA A 24 9.19 -6.11 -10.67
C ALA A 24 10.00 -6.09 -9.36
N LEU A 25 9.94 -4.95 -8.66
CA LEU A 25 10.68 -4.71 -7.42
C LEU A 25 9.83 -4.98 -6.18
N ALA A 26 8.51 -4.80 -6.29
CA ALA A 26 7.51 -5.04 -5.25
C ALA A 26 6.14 -5.36 -5.87
N MET A 27 5.17 -5.71 -5.05
CA MET A 27 3.79 -6.00 -5.48
C MET A 27 2.77 -5.17 -4.68
N CYS A 28 1.95 -4.37 -5.34
CA CYS A 28 0.84 -3.70 -4.68
C CYS A 28 -0.33 -4.67 -4.47
N TYR A 29 -0.56 -5.07 -3.21
CA TYR A 29 -1.68 -5.90 -2.79
C TYR A 29 -2.91 -5.08 -2.37
N GLY A 30 -3.14 -3.93 -3.01
CA GLY A 30 -4.38 -3.17 -2.84
C GLY A 30 -5.57 -3.92 -3.46
N PRO A 31 -6.79 -3.90 -2.87
CA PRO A 31 -7.90 -4.73 -3.33
C PRO A 31 -8.29 -4.52 -4.79
N THR A 32 -8.07 -3.31 -5.32
CA THR A 32 -8.33 -2.94 -6.73
C THR A 32 -7.38 -3.62 -7.73
N HIS A 33 -6.32 -4.27 -7.25
CA HIS A 33 -5.32 -4.96 -8.06
C HIS A 33 -5.39 -6.49 -7.90
N LEU A 34 -6.35 -7.00 -7.13
CA LEU A 34 -6.49 -8.42 -6.84
C LEU A 34 -7.66 -9.01 -7.60
N ASP A 35 -7.55 -10.30 -7.94
CA ASP A 35 -8.71 -11.10 -8.34
C ASP A 35 -9.49 -11.52 -7.08
N LEU A 36 -10.62 -10.86 -6.85
CA LEU A 36 -11.47 -11.07 -5.68
C LEU A 36 -12.66 -12.01 -5.98
N ALA A 37 -12.67 -12.68 -7.14
CA ALA A 37 -13.80 -13.53 -7.54
C ALA A 37 -13.92 -14.82 -6.71
N ALA A 38 -12.86 -15.22 -6.03
CA ALA A 38 -12.84 -16.38 -5.14
C ALA A 38 -11.83 -16.18 -4.02
N SER A 39 -12.04 -16.89 -2.91
CA SER A 39 -11.06 -16.95 -1.83
C SER A 39 -9.82 -17.75 -2.24
N LYS A 40 -8.74 -17.50 -1.49
CA LYS A 40 -7.52 -18.30 -1.54
C LYS A 40 -7.43 -19.19 -0.31
N GLU A 41 -6.68 -20.28 -0.42
CA GLU A 41 -6.47 -21.20 0.71
C GLU A 41 -5.50 -20.61 1.75
N SER A 42 -4.61 -19.71 1.33
CA SER A 42 -3.61 -19.08 2.18
C SER A 42 -3.15 -17.70 1.68
N VAL A 43 -2.49 -16.94 2.56
CA VAL A 43 -1.78 -15.70 2.20
C VAL A 43 -0.73 -15.95 1.10
N ALA A 44 -0.10 -17.12 1.08
CA ALA A 44 0.91 -17.49 0.10
C ALA A 44 0.35 -17.53 -1.34
N ASP A 45 -0.93 -17.84 -1.52
CA ASP A 45 -1.55 -17.92 -2.83
C ASP A 45 -1.88 -16.55 -3.43
N TRP A 46 -1.77 -15.48 -2.63
CA TRP A 46 -1.83 -14.11 -3.11
C TRP A 46 -0.48 -13.61 -3.64
N VAL A 47 0.62 -14.31 -3.34
CA VAL A 47 1.97 -13.88 -3.76
C VAL A 47 2.05 -13.77 -5.28
N GLY A 48 2.38 -12.58 -5.78
CA GLY A 48 2.48 -12.31 -7.21
C GLY A 48 1.17 -12.00 -7.92
N SER A 49 0.01 -12.03 -7.23
CA SER A 49 -1.29 -11.72 -7.85
C SER A 49 -1.66 -10.23 -7.82
N GLY A 50 -0.85 -9.39 -7.17
CA GLY A 50 -1.07 -7.95 -7.10
C GLY A 50 -0.63 -7.22 -8.37
N LYS A 51 -0.62 -5.89 -8.32
CA LYS A 51 -0.01 -5.08 -9.40
C LYS A 51 1.51 -5.03 -9.20
N PRO A 52 2.34 -5.37 -10.20
CA PRO A 52 3.79 -5.19 -10.10
C PRO A 52 4.14 -3.71 -9.97
N LEU A 53 5.13 -3.43 -9.12
CA LEU A 53 5.70 -2.11 -8.91
C LEU A 53 7.16 -2.10 -9.37
N PHE A 54 7.52 -1.09 -10.14
CA PHE A 54 8.79 -0.97 -10.84
C PHE A 54 9.62 0.21 -10.33
N GLN A 55 10.88 0.29 -10.75
CA GLN A 55 11.69 1.47 -10.46
C GLN A 55 11.04 2.74 -11.00
N GLY A 56 11.09 3.82 -10.21
CA GLY A 56 10.45 5.09 -10.54
C GLY A 56 8.96 5.18 -10.20
N ASP A 57 8.29 4.06 -9.89
CA ASP A 57 6.89 4.11 -9.44
C ASP A 57 6.77 4.92 -8.14
N ILE A 58 5.77 5.80 -8.13
CA ILE A 58 5.40 6.54 -6.93
C ILE A 58 4.52 5.65 -6.04
N VAL A 59 4.95 5.49 -4.80
CA VAL A 59 4.44 4.50 -3.86
C VAL A 59 4.31 5.08 -2.46
N ASN A 60 3.49 4.42 -1.65
CA ASN A 60 3.40 4.61 -0.22
C ASN A 60 4.08 3.43 0.49
N LEU A 61 5.07 3.74 1.32
CA LEU A 61 5.57 2.81 2.34
C LEU A 61 4.72 2.98 3.59
N VAL A 62 3.92 1.97 3.90
CA VAL A 62 3.04 1.92 5.07
C VAL A 62 3.73 1.15 6.17
N THR A 63 3.91 1.79 7.33
CA THR A 63 4.56 1.19 8.51
C THR A 63 3.51 0.85 9.56
N PHE A 64 3.61 -0.35 10.12
CA PHE A 64 2.69 -0.88 11.13
C PHE A 64 3.29 -0.78 12.54
N ALA A 65 2.43 -0.92 13.56
CA ALA A 65 2.79 -0.78 14.97
C ALA A 65 3.83 -1.81 15.46
N ASP A 66 3.93 -2.97 14.80
CA ASP A 66 4.92 -3.99 15.10
C ASP A 66 6.30 -3.73 14.46
N GLY A 67 6.44 -2.62 13.72
CA GLY A 67 7.65 -2.22 13.02
C GLY A 67 7.83 -2.86 11.65
N THR A 68 6.89 -3.70 11.20
CA THR A 68 6.85 -4.19 9.83
C THR A 68 6.29 -3.13 8.89
N SER A 69 6.49 -3.32 7.59
CA SER A 69 6.04 -2.38 6.57
C SER A 69 5.65 -3.07 5.29
N THR A 70 4.78 -2.43 4.52
CA THR A 70 4.40 -2.86 3.17
C THR A 70 4.38 -1.68 2.21
N VAL A 71 4.62 -1.93 0.94
CA VAL A 71 4.61 -0.94 -0.14
C VAL A 71 3.35 -1.11 -0.99
N LEU A 72 2.65 -0.01 -1.23
CA LEU A 72 1.50 0.06 -2.13
C LEU A 72 1.71 1.18 -3.15
N CYS A 73 1.06 1.10 -4.32
CA CYS A 73 0.91 2.28 -5.15
C CYS A 73 0.16 3.37 -4.37
N THR A 74 0.38 4.64 -4.73
CA THR A 74 -0.10 5.80 -3.97
C THR A 74 -1.58 5.70 -3.57
N ASP A 75 -2.46 5.44 -4.53
CA ASP A 75 -3.90 5.40 -4.30
C ASP A 75 -4.29 4.26 -3.34
N CYS A 76 -3.67 3.09 -3.51
CA CYS A 76 -3.95 1.93 -2.66
C CYS A 76 -3.46 2.15 -1.23
N GLY A 77 -2.29 2.79 -1.04
CA GLY A 77 -1.74 3.00 0.29
C GLY A 77 -2.69 3.75 1.20
N ILE A 78 -3.13 4.95 0.80
CA ILE A 78 -3.98 5.80 1.63
C ILE A 78 -5.40 5.25 1.74
N ALA A 79 -5.96 4.70 0.66
CA ALA A 79 -7.27 4.07 0.71
C ALA A 79 -7.30 2.91 1.71
N SER A 80 -6.23 2.12 1.77
CA SER A 80 -6.13 0.96 2.67
C SER A 80 -6.01 1.38 4.13
N VAL A 81 -5.19 2.40 4.42
CA VAL A 81 -5.09 2.98 5.77
C VAL A 81 -6.45 3.55 6.19
N GLY A 82 -7.11 4.31 5.31
CA GLY A 82 -8.45 4.84 5.54
C GLY A 82 -9.47 3.75 5.90
N PHE A 83 -9.49 2.67 5.11
CA PHE A 83 -10.34 1.52 5.36
C PHE A 83 -10.02 0.81 6.69
N GLY A 84 -8.74 0.59 6.99
CA GLY A 84 -8.32 -0.07 8.23
C GLY A 84 -8.70 0.70 9.50
N LEU A 85 -8.77 2.03 9.41
CA LEU A 85 -9.18 2.90 10.52
C LEU A 85 -10.68 3.16 10.58
N GLN A 86 -11.46 2.61 9.64
CA GLN A 86 -12.88 2.86 9.56
C GLN A 86 -13.63 2.20 10.73
N VAL A 87 -14.11 3.03 11.65
CA VAL A 87 -14.85 2.58 12.85
C VAL A 87 -16.23 2.04 12.49
N LYS A 88 -16.91 2.68 11.54
CA LYS A 88 -18.19 2.19 11.05
C LYS A 88 -17.93 1.00 10.13
N GLU A 89 -18.57 -0.11 10.44
CA GLU A 89 -18.59 -1.26 9.57
C GLU A 89 -19.32 -0.95 8.26
N LEU A 90 -18.74 -1.36 7.13
CA LEU A 90 -19.31 -1.13 5.81
C LEU A 90 -20.46 -2.10 5.53
N GLU A 91 -21.51 -1.67 4.85
CA GLU A 91 -22.49 -2.59 4.26
C GLU A 91 -21.85 -3.39 3.10
N PRO A 92 -22.37 -4.58 2.74
CA PRO A 92 -21.77 -5.43 1.71
C PRO A 92 -21.54 -4.75 0.35
N ASP A 93 -22.42 -3.84 -0.05
CA ASP A 93 -22.35 -3.09 -1.32
C ASP A 93 -21.56 -1.78 -1.22
N GLU A 94 -21.15 -1.36 -0.02
CA GLU A 94 -20.32 -0.18 0.17
C GLU A 94 -18.89 -0.44 -0.32
N ARG A 95 -18.28 0.60 -0.90
CA ARG A 95 -16.96 0.54 -1.53
C ARG A 95 -15.85 0.64 -0.48
N VAL A 96 -14.88 -0.26 -0.57
CA VAL A 96 -13.61 -0.19 0.17
C VAL A 96 -12.58 0.67 -0.57
N GLY A 97 -12.51 0.53 -1.90
CA GLY A 97 -11.60 1.30 -2.74
C GLY A 97 -11.87 1.08 -4.22
N GLY A 98 -11.83 2.15 -5.03
CA GLY A 98 -12.21 2.08 -6.44
C GLY A 98 -13.63 1.53 -6.62
N ASN A 99 -13.75 0.40 -7.34
CA ASN A 99 -15.03 -0.32 -7.52
C ASN A 99 -15.14 -1.57 -6.63
N VAL A 100 -14.17 -1.84 -5.75
CA VAL A 100 -14.19 -2.99 -4.85
C VAL A 100 -15.12 -2.70 -3.68
N THR A 101 -16.07 -3.61 -3.44
CA THR A 101 -16.98 -3.56 -2.29
C THR A 101 -16.51 -4.43 -1.14
N ARG A 102 -17.13 -4.28 0.04
CA ARG A 102 -16.96 -5.21 1.16
C ARG A 102 -17.20 -6.66 0.73
N ASP A 103 -18.31 -6.93 0.04
CA ASP A 103 -18.70 -8.27 -0.41
C ASP A 103 -17.63 -8.93 -1.30
N ASN A 104 -16.95 -8.15 -2.15
CA ASN A 104 -15.82 -8.68 -2.94
C ASN A 104 -14.67 -9.15 -2.05
N MET A 105 -14.31 -8.37 -1.02
CA MET A 105 -13.23 -8.74 -0.10
C MET A 105 -13.61 -9.90 0.82
N GLU A 106 -14.89 -10.01 1.20
CA GLU A 106 -15.41 -11.16 1.95
C GLU A 106 -15.43 -12.43 1.09
N THR A 107 -15.84 -12.33 -0.17
CA THR A 107 -15.75 -13.44 -1.15
C THR A 107 -14.31 -13.93 -1.31
N ALA A 108 -13.35 -13.01 -1.33
CA ALA A 108 -11.93 -13.31 -1.35
C ALA A 108 -11.37 -13.79 0.00
N GLY A 109 -12.13 -13.70 1.09
CA GLY A 109 -11.71 -14.09 2.43
C GLY A 109 -10.66 -13.18 3.06
N ILE A 110 -10.48 -11.94 2.57
CA ILE A 110 -9.43 -11.01 3.03
C ILE A 110 -9.96 -9.84 3.86
N TYR A 111 -11.28 -9.63 3.92
CA TYR A 111 -11.87 -8.41 4.50
C TYR A 111 -11.36 -8.11 5.93
N GLU A 112 -11.54 -9.06 6.85
CA GLU A 112 -11.19 -8.89 8.26
C GLU A 112 -9.69 -8.71 8.48
N ASP A 113 -8.87 -9.58 7.88
CA ASP A 113 -7.42 -9.54 8.03
C ASP A 113 -6.81 -8.27 7.41
N TYR A 114 -7.34 -7.83 6.26
CA TYR A 114 -6.91 -6.59 5.62
C TYR A 114 -7.26 -5.38 6.49
N LYS A 115 -8.51 -5.31 6.97
CA LYS A 115 -8.96 -4.21 7.84
C LYS A 115 -8.13 -4.15 9.12
N LYS A 116 -7.93 -5.29 9.77
CA LYS A 116 -7.12 -5.41 10.98
C LYS A 116 -5.67 -4.96 10.75
N THR A 117 -5.03 -5.45 9.69
CA THR A 117 -3.62 -5.15 9.41
C THR A 117 -3.43 -3.65 9.15
N PHE A 118 -4.25 -3.04 8.29
CA PHE A 118 -4.14 -1.60 8.04
C PHE A 118 -4.62 -0.73 9.21
N GLY A 119 -5.49 -1.25 10.08
CA GLY A 119 -5.83 -0.61 11.36
C GLY A 119 -4.63 -0.47 12.30
N GLU A 120 -3.56 -1.24 12.09
CA GLU A 120 -2.31 -1.14 12.83
C GLU A 120 -1.30 -0.16 12.24
N THR A 121 -1.66 0.59 11.20
CA THR A 121 -0.79 1.61 10.60
C THR A 121 -0.43 2.70 11.62
N VAL A 122 0.86 3.07 11.65
CA VAL A 122 1.38 4.18 12.46
C VAL A 122 1.91 5.33 11.61
N SER A 123 2.43 5.04 10.42
CA SER A 123 2.89 6.08 9.50
C SER A 123 2.85 5.66 8.04
N VAL A 124 2.83 6.65 7.15
CA VAL A 124 2.94 6.48 5.70
C VAL A 124 4.00 7.42 5.15
N GLN A 125 4.95 6.88 4.39
CA GLN A 125 5.92 7.67 3.64
C GLN A 125 5.60 7.64 2.14
N LEU A 126 5.44 8.83 1.54
CA LEU A 126 5.38 8.97 0.09
C LEU A 126 6.79 8.96 -0.50
N GLY A 127 7.02 8.07 -1.46
CA GLY A 127 8.32 7.89 -2.08
C GLY A 127 8.25 7.37 -3.50
N ALA A 128 9.43 7.16 -4.07
CA ALA A 128 9.63 6.45 -5.32
C ALA A 128 10.39 5.15 -5.08
N MET A 129 10.03 4.11 -5.82
CA MET A 129 10.79 2.86 -5.86
C MET A 129 12.16 3.07 -6.50
N THR A 130 13.22 2.74 -5.77
CA THR A 130 14.60 2.81 -6.29
C THR A 130 15.01 1.50 -6.95
N PRO A 131 16.02 1.49 -7.85
CA PRO A 131 16.55 0.28 -8.46
C PRO A 131 17.03 -0.78 -7.43
N GLU A 132 17.40 -0.36 -6.22
CA GLU A 132 17.85 -1.22 -5.12
C GLU A 132 16.70 -1.85 -4.31
N LYS A 133 15.46 -1.81 -4.80
CA LYS A 133 14.26 -2.33 -4.12
C LYS A 133 13.97 -1.63 -2.78
N LYS A 134 14.19 -0.31 -2.75
CA LYS A 134 13.88 0.53 -1.58
C LYS A 134 12.91 1.63 -1.96
N VAL A 135 12.33 2.28 -0.96
CA VAL A 135 11.55 3.50 -1.14
C VAL A 135 12.42 4.69 -0.76
N SER A 136 12.56 5.65 -1.68
CA SER A 136 13.23 6.93 -1.41
C SER A 136 12.16 8.02 -1.29
N SER A 137 12.20 8.81 -0.22
CA SER A 137 11.20 9.87 0.00
C SER A 137 11.21 10.91 -1.12
N LEU A 138 10.02 11.33 -1.54
CA LEU A 138 9.87 12.46 -2.48
C LEU A 138 10.06 13.82 -1.81
N PHE A 139 10.22 13.88 -0.49
CA PHE A 139 10.25 15.12 0.28
C PHE A 139 11.57 15.26 1.05
N ARG A 140 12.01 16.51 1.23
CA ARG A 140 13.22 16.81 2.01
C ARG A 140 13.04 16.42 3.46
N GLY A 141 14.06 15.78 4.03
CA GLY A 141 14.06 15.37 5.43
C GLY A 141 13.29 14.08 5.71
N ASN A 142 12.81 13.40 4.67
CA ASN A 142 12.09 12.12 4.77
C ASN A 142 10.89 12.14 5.74
N PRO A 143 10.00 13.15 5.68
CA PRO A 143 8.85 13.22 6.54
C PRO A 143 7.91 12.04 6.31
N GLU A 144 7.20 11.64 7.36
CA GLU A 144 6.16 10.63 7.33
C GLU A 144 4.82 11.24 7.76
N PHE A 145 3.75 10.83 7.08
CA PHE A 145 2.39 11.11 7.53
C PHE A 145 2.08 10.22 8.74
N VAL A 146 1.94 10.82 9.92
CA VAL A 146 1.64 10.08 11.15
C VAL A 146 0.14 9.85 11.27
N VAL A 147 -0.24 8.60 11.50
CA VAL A 147 -1.64 8.22 11.72
C VAL A 147 -2.02 8.47 13.18
N ASP A 148 -2.93 9.41 13.41
CA ASP A 148 -3.55 9.61 14.72
C ASP A 148 -4.87 8.85 14.81
N LYS A 149 -4.83 7.65 15.38
CA LYS A 149 -6.01 6.78 15.53
C LYS A 149 -7.13 7.38 16.39
N ASN A 150 -6.86 8.45 17.16
CA ASN A 150 -7.91 9.12 17.96
C ASN A 150 -8.76 10.07 17.12
N THR A 151 -8.22 10.59 16.02
CA THR A 151 -8.88 11.60 15.18
C THR A 151 -9.20 11.07 13.79
N MET A 152 -8.40 10.14 13.26
CA MET A 152 -8.58 9.52 11.96
C MET A 152 -9.40 8.23 12.08
N THR A 153 -10.73 8.37 12.12
CA THR A 153 -11.66 7.24 12.34
C THR A 153 -12.44 6.81 11.09
N ASP A 154 -12.14 7.42 9.94
CA ASP A 154 -12.77 7.14 8.66
C ASP A 154 -11.84 7.52 7.48
N SER A 155 -12.11 6.94 6.31
CA SER A 155 -11.28 7.11 5.11
C SER A 155 -11.19 8.55 4.62
N LEU A 156 -12.23 9.36 4.78
CA LEU A 156 -12.23 10.74 4.31
C LEU A 156 -11.33 11.61 5.19
N THR A 157 -11.40 11.43 6.51
CA THR A 157 -10.52 12.14 7.45
C THR A 157 -9.05 11.79 7.21
N VAL A 158 -8.73 10.51 6.97
CA VAL A 158 -7.37 10.07 6.60
C VAL A 158 -6.92 10.72 5.29
N LEU A 159 -7.75 10.69 4.25
CA LEU A 159 -7.43 11.26 2.95
C LEU A 159 -7.14 12.77 3.04
N ASN A 160 -8.02 13.53 3.71
CA ASN A 160 -7.85 14.97 3.88
C ASN A 160 -6.57 15.29 4.65
N GLY A 161 -6.30 14.57 5.75
CA GLY A 161 -5.07 14.76 6.52
C GLY A 161 -3.81 14.43 5.70
N TYR A 162 -3.87 13.38 4.88
CA TYR A 162 -2.78 13.02 4.00
C TYR A 162 -2.54 14.06 2.89
N GLU A 163 -3.60 14.61 2.29
CA GLU A 163 -3.49 15.68 1.30
C GLU A 163 -2.89 16.96 1.91
N GLU A 164 -3.32 17.35 3.12
CA GLU A 164 -2.74 18.48 3.86
C GLU A 164 -1.25 18.25 4.17
N PHE A 165 -0.90 17.02 4.59
CA PHE A 165 0.48 16.62 4.80
C PHE A 165 1.30 16.78 3.51
N VAL A 166 0.88 16.17 2.40
CA VAL A 166 1.58 16.24 1.11
C VAL A 166 1.75 17.69 0.64
N ASN A 167 0.69 18.51 0.75
CA ASN A 167 0.72 19.91 0.31
C ASN A 167 1.60 20.81 1.17
N SER A 168 1.95 20.38 2.40
CA SER A 168 2.83 21.13 3.30
C SER A 168 4.31 20.73 3.18
N GLN A 169 4.65 19.67 2.45
CA GLN A 169 6.02 19.20 2.32
C GLN A 169 6.81 19.91 1.21
N GLU A 170 8.11 20.06 1.41
CA GLU A 170 9.02 20.54 0.36
C GLU A 170 9.56 19.35 -0.47
N PRO A 171 9.36 19.33 -1.80
CA PRO A 171 9.88 18.26 -2.66
C PRO A 171 11.41 18.16 -2.64
N ASP A 172 11.91 16.93 -2.57
CA ASP A 172 13.30 16.63 -2.91
C ASP A 172 13.42 16.47 -4.43
N MET A 173 13.83 17.56 -5.08
CA MET A 173 13.96 17.58 -6.54
C MET A 173 14.96 16.57 -7.08
N ALA A 174 15.96 16.14 -6.30
CA ALA A 174 16.89 15.10 -6.75
C ALA A 174 16.16 13.75 -6.84
N THR A 175 15.40 13.38 -5.81
CA THR A 175 14.57 12.15 -5.85
C THR A 175 13.51 12.23 -6.94
N VAL A 176 12.83 13.37 -7.10
CA VAL A 176 11.79 13.54 -8.13
C VAL A 176 12.36 13.37 -9.54
N VAL A 177 13.54 13.92 -9.82
CA VAL A 177 14.20 13.76 -11.13
C VAL A 177 14.63 12.30 -11.33
N ASN A 178 15.29 11.70 -10.34
CA ASN A 178 15.72 10.31 -10.41
C ASN A 178 14.55 9.35 -10.65
N ALA A 179 13.42 9.54 -9.97
CA ALA A 179 12.23 8.72 -10.15
C ALA A 179 11.73 8.74 -11.60
N ARG A 180 11.77 9.91 -12.26
CA ARG A 180 11.40 10.04 -13.67
C ARG A 180 12.39 9.34 -14.59
N GLU A 181 13.69 9.48 -14.31
CA GLU A 181 14.75 8.83 -15.09
C GLU A 181 14.67 7.30 -14.99
N TRP A 182 14.42 6.77 -13.79
CA TRP A 182 14.22 5.34 -13.56
C TRP A 182 13.01 4.80 -14.31
N ALA A 183 11.88 5.52 -14.28
CA ALA A 183 10.68 5.13 -15.01
C ALA A 183 10.89 5.12 -16.53
N GLN A 184 11.72 6.04 -17.06
CA GLN A 184 12.05 6.11 -18.49
C GLN A 184 13.02 5.00 -18.93
N ALA A 185 13.88 4.51 -18.04
CA ALA A 185 14.84 3.46 -18.36
C ALA A 185 14.20 2.06 -18.58
N LEU A 186 12.90 1.92 -18.28
CA LEU A 186 12.12 0.69 -18.52
C LEU A 186 11.33 0.70 -19.85
N GLY A 187 11.34 1.81 -20.59
CA GLY A 187 10.68 1.96 -21.90
C GLY A 187 11.65 1.88 -23.06
#